data_AF-A0A9J6C1B2-F1
#
_entry.id   AF-A0A9J6C1B2-F1
#
_cell.length_a   1.000
_cell.length_b   1.000
_cell.length_c   1.000
_cell.angle_alpha   90.00
_cell.angle_beta   90.00
_cell.angle_gamma   90.00
#
_symmetry.space_group_name_H-M   'P 1'
#
loop_
_entity.id
_entity.type
_entity.pdbx_description
1 polymer ?
#
loop_
_entity_poly.entity_id
_entity_poly.type
_entity_poly.pdbx_seq_one_letter_code
_entity_poly.pdbx_strand_id
1 'polypeptide(L)'
;MKTLIIFCCFIAVISSKVIDKLPSSLEICNLNDPKRDECIKNSMEHFLTALHEKPDTLDFPTLEPFIYDKVTFRYNNPDFVNGWFTIRNQKTYGTSRVKILKVKSEFTEDEMKLNAVVNFPKLFSTGNYKSNITLGVFKMESKGQFNITMLDVTAKWTLLGKIENGFMNIHQFDVLPEAAKMNMSATGLFPDEELNKFANDFFNEHWQLFYREMIPETRKQWEPIFRETKYISITYHKRHPVIKGFNVLVLYMVPAFLYCLYNNLSFYNLSVFDPTTYYLLLQFRVVITGVLFQIIFKKYLSRRQWISLLLLTLGCMIKQIDFGDKEISTTVNSEANRVKNTSGFDLSINAVFIIIQTICSCLAGVYNEYLLKNKGEDINIYIQNVFMYIDSIICNALILLVQGNILGAFKSENLYEILQPGVIIIMINSCAIGITLLSQISQLNFKDFCRCS
;
A
#
# COMPACT_ATOMS: atom_id res chain seq x y z
N MET A 1 9.11 37.56 -17.30
CA MET A 1 9.03 37.45 -15.82
C MET A 1 7.74 36.78 -15.32
N LYS A 2 6.57 36.90 -15.99
CA LYS A 2 5.35 36.15 -15.64
C LYS A 2 5.28 34.72 -16.22
N THR A 3 6.04 34.43 -17.27
CA THR A 3 6.04 33.13 -17.97
C THR A 3 6.92 32.05 -17.33
N LEU A 4 7.91 32.43 -16.50
CA LEU A 4 8.81 31.48 -15.83
C LEU A 4 8.19 30.88 -14.55
N ILE A 5 7.31 31.63 -13.88
CA ILE A 5 6.57 31.19 -12.68
C ILE A 5 5.47 30.18 -13.07
N ILE A 6 4.87 30.34 -14.24
CA ILE A 6 3.84 29.41 -14.76
C ILE A 6 4.44 28.06 -15.14
N PHE A 7 5.69 28.02 -15.61
CA PHE A 7 6.37 26.77 -15.99
C PHE A 7 6.79 25.93 -14.76
N CYS A 8 7.18 26.58 -13.65
CA CYS A 8 7.46 25.89 -12.38
C CYS A 8 6.18 25.40 -11.67
N CYS A 9 5.04 26.09 -11.84
CA CYS A 9 3.74 25.60 -11.36
C CYS A 9 3.15 24.47 -12.23
N PHE A 10 3.54 24.37 -13.52
CA PHE A 10 3.09 23.29 -14.41
C PHE A 10 3.78 21.94 -14.17
N ILE A 11 4.99 21.94 -13.60
CA ILE A 11 5.71 20.70 -13.25
C ILE A 11 5.19 20.08 -11.93
N ALA A 12 4.34 20.79 -11.18
CA ALA A 12 3.72 20.28 -9.94
C ALA A 12 2.36 19.56 -10.12
N VAL A 13 1.87 19.37 -11.35
CA VAL A 13 0.47 18.88 -11.59
C VAL A 13 0.36 17.50 -12.25
N ILE A 14 1.45 16.80 -12.59
CA ILE A 14 1.35 15.46 -13.20
C ILE A 14 2.36 14.55 -12.48
N SER A 15 1.99 13.79 -11.44
CA SER A 15 1.09 12.65 -11.51
C SER A 15 0.47 12.42 -10.12
N SER A 16 -0.63 13.11 -9.85
CA SER A 16 -1.68 12.51 -9.04
C SER A 16 -2.36 11.45 -9.91
N LYS A 17 -1.75 10.27 -10.07
CA LYS A 17 -2.56 9.08 -10.34
C LYS A 17 -3.34 8.77 -9.07
N VAL A 18 -4.37 9.60 -8.85
CA VAL A 18 -5.56 9.19 -8.13
C VAL A 18 -6.07 7.98 -8.91
N ILE A 19 -5.87 6.83 -8.29
CA ILE A 19 -6.67 5.60 -8.31
C ILE A 19 -7.65 5.54 -9.49
N ASP A 20 -7.46 4.50 -10.31
CA ASP A 20 -8.37 4.06 -11.35
C ASP A 20 -9.82 4.32 -10.93
N LYS A 21 -10.53 5.12 -11.73
CA LYS A 21 -11.92 5.53 -11.51
C LYS A 21 -12.73 4.38 -10.92
N LEU A 22 -13.09 4.50 -9.64
CA LEU A 22 -14.17 3.69 -9.07
C LEU A 22 -15.38 3.86 -10.01
N PRO A 23 -16.14 2.79 -10.33
CA PRO A 23 -17.34 2.92 -11.13
C PRO A 23 -18.21 4.03 -10.56
N SER A 24 -18.77 4.90 -11.40
CA SER A 24 -19.66 5.99 -10.97
C SER A 24 -20.90 5.51 -10.21
N SER A 25 -21.16 4.20 -10.22
CA SER A 25 -22.22 3.50 -9.49
C SER A 25 -21.90 3.20 -8.01
N LEU A 26 -20.68 3.45 -7.53
CA LEU A 26 -20.30 3.28 -6.13
C LEU A 26 -20.23 4.63 -5.40
N GLU A 27 -21.01 4.76 -4.33
CA GLU A 27 -20.99 5.94 -3.45
C GLU A 27 -19.92 5.75 -2.36
N ILE A 28 -19.14 6.78 -2.09
CA ILE A 28 -18.06 6.72 -1.09
C ILE A 28 -18.64 7.06 0.29
N CYS A 29 -18.59 6.09 1.21
CA CYS A 29 -19.11 6.26 2.57
C CYS A 29 -18.03 6.62 3.59
N ASN A 30 -18.32 7.62 4.42
CA ASN A 30 -17.40 8.07 5.47
C ASN A 30 -17.55 7.23 6.74
N LEU A 31 -16.42 6.76 7.29
CA LEU A 31 -16.36 5.90 8.48
C LEU A 31 -16.95 6.52 9.74
N ASN A 32 -16.78 7.84 9.91
CA ASN A 32 -17.20 8.54 11.12
C ASN A 32 -18.60 9.16 10.99
N ASP A 33 -19.29 8.92 9.87
CA ASP A 33 -20.63 9.43 9.66
C ASP A 33 -21.65 8.61 10.46
N PRO A 34 -22.50 9.24 11.29
CA PRO A 34 -23.59 8.52 11.97
C PRO A 34 -24.56 7.82 11.00
N LYS A 35 -24.63 8.24 9.73
CA LYS A 35 -25.43 7.64 8.66
C LYS A 35 -24.63 6.70 7.75
N ARG A 36 -23.43 6.26 8.17
CA ARG A 36 -22.57 5.37 7.38
C ARG A 36 -23.28 4.11 6.89
N ASP A 37 -24.04 3.45 7.76
CA ASP A 37 -24.76 2.22 7.40
C ASP A 37 -25.80 2.46 6.29
N GLU A 38 -26.44 3.64 6.30
CA GLU A 38 -27.39 4.06 5.27
C GLU A 38 -26.67 4.39 3.95
N CYS A 39 -25.52 5.05 4.01
CA CYS A 39 -24.67 5.25 2.83
C CYS A 39 -24.22 3.91 2.22
N ILE A 40 -23.73 2.96 3.04
CA ILE A 40 -23.25 1.66 2.54
C ILE A 40 -24.42 0.92 1.88
N LYS A 41 -25.60 0.95 2.50
CA LYS A 41 -26.82 0.39 1.91
C LYS A 41 -27.10 0.99 0.53
N ASN A 42 -27.13 2.32 0.41
CA ASN A 42 -27.40 2.99 -0.86
C ASN A 42 -26.33 2.67 -1.91
N SER A 43 -25.05 2.68 -1.53
CA SER A 43 -23.95 2.30 -2.42
C SER A 43 -24.09 0.87 -2.93
N MET A 44 -24.49 -0.07 -2.08
CA MET A 44 -24.73 -1.46 -2.48
C MET A 44 -25.93 -1.58 -3.43
N GLU A 45 -27.01 -0.81 -3.22
CA GLU A 45 -28.17 -0.77 -4.11
C GLU A 45 -27.83 -0.21 -5.50
N HIS A 46 -27.05 0.86 -5.55
CA HIS A 46 -26.57 1.45 -6.80
C HIS A 46 -25.64 0.49 -7.55
N PHE A 47 -24.73 -0.17 -6.82
CA PHE A 47 -23.84 -1.17 -7.39
C PHE A 47 -24.60 -2.36 -7.99
N LEU A 48 -25.60 -2.90 -7.27
CA LEU A 48 -26.43 -4.00 -7.76
C LEU A 48 -27.26 -3.59 -8.99
N THR A 49 -27.75 -2.35 -9.03
CA THR A 49 -28.46 -1.80 -10.19
C THR A 49 -27.53 -1.71 -11.40
N ALA A 50 -26.30 -1.22 -11.22
CA ALA A 50 -25.31 -1.15 -12.30
C ALA A 50 -24.90 -2.54 -12.81
N LEU A 51 -24.77 -3.54 -11.92
CA LEU A 51 -24.51 -4.92 -12.32
C LEU A 51 -25.65 -5.55 -13.12
N HIS A 52 -26.90 -5.13 -12.88
CA HIS A 52 -28.03 -5.57 -13.69
C HIS A 52 -27.92 -5.08 -15.15
N GLU A 53 -27.40 -3.88 -15.36
CA GLU A 53 -27.25 -3.26 -16.68
C GLU A 53 -26.02 -3.75 -17.47
N LYS A 54 -25.18 -4.63 -16.89
CA LYS A 54 -23.90 -5.14 -17.45
C LYS A 54 -22.97 -4.00 -17.90
N PRO A 55 -22.11 -3.47 -17.01
CA PRO A 55 -21.11 -2.51 -17.42
C PRO A 55 -20.01 -3.21 -18.24
N ASP A 56 -19.75 -2.76 -19.47
CA ASP A 56 -18.70 -3.27 -20.37
C ASP A 56 -17.27 -3.21 -19.80
N THR A 57 -17.10 -2.63 -18.61
CA THR A 57 -15.80 -2.29 -18.00
C THR A 57 -15.47 -3.10 -16.73
N LEU A 58 -16.40 -3.94 -16.24
CA LEU A 58 -16.20 -4.71 -15.01
C LEU A 58 -16.23 -6.21 -15.30
N ASP A 59 -15.10 -6.90 -15.04
CA ASP A 59 -14.99 -8.36 -15.12
C ASP A 59 -15.75 -9.00 -13.94
N PHE A 60 -17.08 -8.97 -14.01
CA PHE A 60 -17.97 -9.49 -12.98
C PHE A 60 -18.83 -10.63 -13.56
N PRO A 61 -19.00 -11.76 -12.85
CA PRO A 61 -19.86 -12.83 -13.31
C PRO A 61 -21.29 -12.31 -13.52
N THR A 62 -21.95 -12.78 -14.58
CA THR A 62 -23.32 -12.36 -14.89
C THR A 62 -24.24 -12.71 -13.71
N LEU A 63 -24.88 -11.69 -13.10
CA LEU A 63 -25.81 -11.90 -11.98
C LEU A 63 -27.11 -12.58 -12.43
N GLU A 64 -27.48 -12.50 -13.71
CA GLU A 64 -28.76 -12.99 -14.23
C GLU A 64 -28.58 -13.60 -15.65
N PRO A 65 -28.74 -14.93 -15.83
CA PRO A 65 -28.82 -15.92 -14.77
C PRO A 65 -27.47 -16.09 -14.06
N PHE A 66 -27.52 -16.33 -12.75
CA PHE A 66 -26.36 -16.84 -12.01
C PHE A 66 -26.12 -18.30 -12.40
N ILE A 67 -24.95 -18.60 -12.96
CA ILE A 67 -24.60 -19.91 -13.51
C ILE A 67 -23.65 -20.64 -12.57
N TYR A 68 -23.91 -21.94 -12.35
CA TYR A 68 -23.01 -22.83 -11.64
C TYR A 68 -22.81 -24.12 -12.45
N ASP A 69 -21.56 -24.41 -12.84
CA ASP A 69 -21.26 -25.47 -13.80
C ASP A 69 -21.47 -26.87 -13.22
N LYS A 70 -20.87 -27.13 -12.04
CA LYS A 70 -20.99 -28.42 -11.37
C LYS A 70 -20.70 -28.30 -9.87
N VAL A 71 -21.58 -28.86 -9.05
CA VAL A 71 -21.36 -29.02 -7.61
C VAL A 71 -21.78 -30.41 -7.19
N THR A 72 -21.04 -31.02 -6.27
CA THR A 72 -21.37 -32.32 -5.68
C THR A 72 -21.48 -32.17 -4.17
N PHE A 73 -22.67 -32.43 -3.64
CA PHE A 73 -22.96 -32.52 -2.22
C PHE A 73 -22.78 -33.96 -1.75
N ARG A 74 -22.17 -34.15 -0.57
CA ARG A 74 -22.04 -35.45 0.08
C ARG A 74 -22.71 -35.37 1.44
N TYR A 75 -23.69 -36.23 1.66
CA TYR A 75 -24.43 -36.32 2.91
C TYR A 75 -24.03 -37.60 3.60
N ASN A 76 -23.65 -37.48 4.87
CA ASN A 76 -23.30 -38.60 5.73
C ASN A 76 -24.18 -38.55 6.99
N ASN A 77 -25.50 -38.60 6.82
CA ASN A 77 -26.43 -38.70 7.93
C ASN A 77 -27.09 -40.09 7.91
N PRO A 78 -26.69 -41.02 8.81
CA PRO A 78 -27.23 -42.38 8.86
C PRO A 78 -28.75 -42.43 9.03
N ASP A 79 -29.34 -41.44 9.71
CA ASP A 79 -30.76 -41.40 10.07
C ASP A 79 -31.63 -40.71 9.00
N PHE A 80 -31.02 -40.08 7.99
CA PHE A 80 -31.74 -39.34 6.95
C PHE A 80 -31.29 -39.73 5.54
N VAL A 81 -30.15 -39.24 5.09
CA VAL A 81 -29.62 -39.51 3.75
C VAL A 81 -28.12 -39.74 3.84
N ASN A 82 -27.68 -40.87 3.30
CA ASN A 82 -26.26 -41.15 3.08
C ASN A 82 -25.98 -41.27 1.58
N GLY A 83 -24.95 -40.59 1.07
CA GLY A 83 -24.58 -40.64 -0.35
C GLY A 83 -24.23 -39.29 -0.95
N TRP A 84 -24.43 -39.14 -2.25
CA TRP A 84 -24.06 -37.92 -2.97
C TRP A 84 -25.11 -37.48 -3.99
N PHE A 85 -25.16 -36.17 -4.21
CA PHE A 85 -25.99 -35.53 -5.21
C PHE A 85 -25.16 -34.50 -5.97
N THR A 86 -25.17 -34.58 -7.30
CA THR A 86 -24.41 -33.69 -8.19
C THR A 86 -25.37 -32.86 -9.02
N ILE A 87 -25.22 -31.56 -8.98
CA ILE A 87 -25.90 -30.59 -9.86
C ILE A 87 -24.95 -30.23 -11.00
N ARG A 88 -25.50 -30.07 -12.22
CA ARG A 88 -24.79 -29.55 -13.39
C ARG A 88 -25.61 -28.53 -14.16
N ASN A 89 -24.92 -27.56 -14.77
CA ASN A 89 -25.50 -26.52 -15.61
C ASN A 89 -26.66 -25.79 -14.90
N GLN A 90 -26.47 -25.47 -13.62
CA GLN A 90 -27.49 -24.76 -12.86
C GLN A 90 -27.58 -23.32 -13.37
N LYS A 91 -28.80 -22.85 -13.59
CA LYS A 91 -29.11 -21.46 -13.90
C LYS A 91 -30.11 -20.95 -12.88
N THR A 92 -29.77 -19.86 -12.20
CA THR A 92 -30.64 -19.21 -11.22
C THR A 92 -31.01 -17.82 -11.69
N TYR A 93 -32.32 -17.50 -11.66
CA TYR A 93 -32.92 -16.25 -12.10
C TYR A 93 -33.56 -15.53 -10.91
N GLY A 94 -33.66 -14.20 -11.00
CA GLY A 94 -34.20 -13.32 -9.97
C GLY A 94 -33.19 -12.80 -8.97
N THR A 95 -31.92 -13.17 -9.10
CA THR A 95 -30.79 -12.70 -8.28
C THR A 95 -30.52 -11.21 -8.46
N SER A 96 -30.80 -10.63 -9.64
CA SER A 96 -30.64 -9.18 -9.85
C SER A 96 -31.70 -8.33 -9.13
N ARG A 97 -32.83 -8.92 -8.73
CA ARG A 97 -33.96 -8.23 -8.07
C ARG A 97 -33.83 -8.22 -6.54
N VAL A 98 -32.63 -8.39 -6.04
CA VAL A 98 -32.33 -8.37 -4.61
C VAL A 98 -32.64 -6.99 -4.03
N LYS A 99 -33.27 -6.98 -2.85
CA LYS A 99 -33.54 -5.76 -2.07
C LYS A 99 -32.67 -5.78 -0.83
N ILE A 100 -31.97 -4.69 -0.58
CA ILE A 100 -31.19 -4.55 0.65
C ILE A 100 -32.12 -3.99 1.72
N LEU A 101 -32.42 -4.79 2.74
CA LEU A 101 -33.32 -4.38 3.82
C LEU A 101 -32.56 -3.61 4.90
N LYS A 102 -31.39 -4.11 5.28
CA LYS A 102 -30.60 -3.55 6.37
C LYS A 102 -29.12 -3.80 6.17
N VAL A 103 -28.31 -2.82 6.53
CA VAL A 103 -26.86 -2.95 6.64
C VAL A 103 -26.44 -2.51 8.04
N LYS A 104 -25.45 -3.21 8.60
CA LYS A 104 -24.72 -2.82 9.80
C LYS A 104 -23.25 -3.07 9.57
N SER A 105 -22.45 -2.05 9.77
CA SER A 105 -21.01 -2.13 9.61
C SER A 105 -20.30 -1.90 10.93
N GLU A 106 -19.28 -2.70 11.21
CA GLU A 106 -18.38 -2.60 12.35
C GLU A 106 -16.95 -2.54 11.81
N PHE A 107 -16.20 -1.52 12.21
CA PHE A 107 -14.83 -1.31 11.76
C PHE A 107 -13.90 -1.25 12.96
N THR A 108 -12.78 -1.95 12.85
CA THR A 108 -11.63 -1.89 13.75
C THR A 108 -10.42 -1.35 12.98
N GLU A 109 -9.23 -1.26 13.60
CA GLU A 109 -8.03 -0.77 12.91
C GLU A 109 -7.63 -1.65 11.72
N ASP A 110 -7.82 -2.97 11.83
CA ASP A 110 -7.32 -3.96 10.86
C ASP A 110 -8.44 -4.81 10.21
N GLU A 111 -9.64 -4.85 10.81
CA GLU A 111 -10.75 -5.69 10.34
C GLU A 111 -12.05 -4.90 10.16
N MET A 112 -12.81 -5.30 9.14
CA MET A 112 -14.20 -4.89 8.92
C MET A 112 -15.12 -6.10 9.03
N LYS A 113 -16.23 -5.89 9.72
CA LYS A 113 -17.37 -6.79 9.76
C LYS A 113 -18.59 -6.10 9.18
N LEU A 114 -19.18 -6.70 8.15
CA LEU A 114 -20.39 -6.21 7.50
C LEU A 114 -21.50 -7.24 7.65
N ASN A 115 -22.59 -6.83 8.28
CA ASN A 115 -23.82 -7.60 8.36
C ASN A 115 -24.85 -6.97 7.44
N ALA A 116 -25.37 -7.74 6.49
CA ALA A 116 -26.44 -7.29 5.61
C ALA A 116 -27.65 -8.24 5.71
N VAL A 117 -28.85 -7.68 5.65
CA VAL A 117 -30.09 -8.44 5.46
C VAL A 117 -30.61 -8.08 4.09
N VAL A 118 -30.71 -9.08 3.23
CA VAL A 118 -31.21 -8.94 1.86
C VAL A 118 -32.44 -9.80 1.64
N ASN A 119 -33.26 -9.40 0.69
CA ASN A 119 -34.47 -10.13 0.31
C ASN A 119 -34.52 -10.36 -1.20
N PHE A 120 -34.83 -11.59 -1.59
CA PHE A 120 -35.08 -11.97 -2.96
C PHE A 120 -36.57 -12.30 -3.11
N PRO A 121 -37.36 -11.46 -3.79
CA PRO A 121 -38.81 -11.66 -3.88
C PRO A 121 -39.19 -12.99 -4.54
N LYS A 122 -38.42 -13.40 -5.56
CA LYS A 122 -38.62 -14.66 -6.28
C LYS A 122 -37.31 -15.12 -6.90
N LEU A 123 -36.89 -16.32 -6.54
CA LEU A 123 -35.78 -17.04 -7.16
C LEU A 123 -36.32 -18.24 -7.93
N PHE A 124 -35.79 -18.46 -9.13
CA PHE A 124 -36.07 -19.64 -9.92
C PHE A 124 -34.75 -20.29 -10.34
N SER A 125 -34.55 -21.55 -9.99
CA SER A 125 -33.35 -22.30 -10.34
C SER A 125 -33.73 -23.53 -11.15
N THR A 126 -33.00 -23.79 -12.22
CA THR A 126 -33.15 -24.99 -13.06
C THR A 126 -31.79 -25.59 -13.34
N GLY A 127 -31.74 -26.91 -13.56
CA GLY A 127 -30.50 -27.60 -13.87
C GLY A 127 -30.70 -29.11 -14.01
N ASN A 128 -29.58 -29.78 -14.26
CA ASN A 128 -29.54 -31.23 -14.30
C ASN A 128 -29.00 -31.76 -12.97
N TYR A 129 -29.50 -32.92 -12.55
CA TYR A 129 -28.98 -33.60 -11.39
C TYR A 129 -28.67 -35.07 -11.65
N LYS A 130 -27.73 -35.59 -10.87
CA LYS A 130 -27.45 -37.01 -10.73
C LYS A 130 -27.16 -37.31 -9.26
N SER A 131 -27.74 -38.36 -8.71
CA SER A 131 -27.49 -38.76 -7.33
C SER A 131 -27.43 -40.26 -7.15
N ASN A 132 -26.73 -40.64 -6.10
CA ASN A 132 -26.70 -41.98 -5.56
C ASN A 132 -26.84 -41.84 -4.04
N ILE A 133 -28.04 -42.12 -3.54
CA ILE A 133 -28.40 -41.94 -2.14
C ILE A 133 -28.92 -43.24 -1.56
N THR A 134 -28.73 -43.39 -0.26
CA THR A 134 -29.27 -44.47 0.55
C THR A 134 -30.14 -43.85 1.64
N LEU A 135 -31.41 -44.24 1.67
CA LEU A 135 -32.42 -43.88 2.67
C LEU A 135 -32.76 -45.15 3.46
N GLY A 136 -32.13 -45.34 4.62
CA GLY A 136 -32.23 -46.59 5.37
C GLY A 136 -31.71 -47.79 4.56
N VAL A 137 -32.59 -48.72 4.21
CA VAL A 137 -32.27 -49.90 3.37
C VAL A 137 -32.42 -49.64 1.86
N PHE A 138 -33.05 -48.53 1.47
CA PHE A 138 -33.33 -48.23 0.07
C PHE A 138 -32.14 -47.51 -0.57
N LYS A 139 -31.57 -48.12 -1.61
CA LYS A 139 -30.56 -47.49 -2.47
C LYS A 139 -31.21 -46.97 -3.74
N MET A 140 -30.95 -45.73 -4.08
CA MET A 140 -31.54 -45.06 -5.23
C MET A 140 -30.46 -44.33 -6.04
N GLU A 141 -30.39 -44.67 -7.33
CA GLU A 141 -29.66 -43.86 -8.31
C GLU A 141 -30.69 -43.13 -9.19
N SER A 142 -30.67 -41.80 -9.14
CA SER A 142 -31.61 -40.94 -9.84
C SER A 142 -30.87 -39.94 -10.71
N LYS A 143 -31.46 -39.61 -11.86
CA LYS A 143 -30.93 -38.61 -12.78
C LYS A 143 -32.09 -37.94 -13.51
N GLY A 144 -31.98 -36.63 -13.70
CA GLY A 144 -33.00 -35.89 -14.43
C GLY A 144 -32.77 -34.39 -14.36
N GLN A 145 -33.85 -33.66 -14.54
CA GLN A 145 -33.88 -32.21 -14.47
C GLN A 145 -34.69 -31.78 -13.25
N PHE A 146 -34.29 -30.66 -12.66
CA PHE A 146 -35.04 -30.04 -11.58
C PHE A 146 -35.38 -28.60 -11.92
N ASN A 147 -36.51 -28.15 -11.38
CA ASN A 147 -36.89 -26.75 -11.30
C ASN A 147 -37.26 -26.46 -9.84
N ILE A 148 -36.74 -25.38 -9.30
CA ILE A 148 -37.02 -24.93 -7.94
C ILE A 148 -37.44 -23.47 -8.02
N THR A 149 -38.58 -23.15 -7.42
CA THR A 149 -39.04 -21.78 -7.21
C THR A 149 -39.04 -21.51 -5.72
N MET A 150 -38.38 -20.44 -5.30
CA MET A 150 -38.44 -19.93 -3.93
C MET A 150 -39.03 -18.53 -3.94
N LEU A 151 -39.93 -18.25 -2.99
CA LEU A 151 -40.57 -16.95 -2.84
C LEU A 151 -40.15 -16.33 -1.50
N ASP A 152 -39.97 -15.02 -1.53
CA ASP A 152 -39.65 -14.19 -0.38
C ASP A 152 -38.50 -14.78 0.46
N VAL A 153 -37.33 -14.90 -0.17
CA VAL A 153 -36.13 -15.45 0.46
C VAL A 153 -35.37 -14.32 1.13
N THR A 154 -35.35 -14.31 2.46
CA THR A 154 -34.56 -13.38 3.25
C THR A 154 -33.24 -14.02 3.63
N ALA A 155 -32.11 -13.40 3.32
CA ALA A 155 -30.78 -13.90 3.66
C ALA A 155 -30.03 -12.93 4.56
N LYS A 156 -29.46 -13.47 5.64
CA LYS A 156 -28.54 -12.75 6.53
C LYS A 156 -27.12 -13.05 6.08
N TRP A 157 -26.39 -12.01 5.67
CA TRP A 157 -25.00 -12.09 5.23
C TRP A 157 -24.10 -11.54 6.32
N THR A 158 -23.00 -12.25 6.59
CA THR A 158 -21.92 -11.80 7.46
C THR A 158 -20.62 -11.89 6.67
N LEU A 159 -19.99 -10.75 6.42
CA LEU A 159 -18.73 -10.65 5.70
C LEU A 159 -17.65 -10.15 6.66
N LEU A 160 -16.52 -10.85 6.72
CA LEU A 160 -15.32 -10.41 7.42
C LEU A 160 -14.19 -10.17 6.41
N GLY A 161 -13.62 -8.98 6.48
CA GLY A 161 -12.51 -8.54 5.66
C GLY A 161 -11.38 -8.00 6.50
N LYS A 162 -10.15 -8.26 6.07
CA LYS A 162 -8.94 -7.62 6.59
C LYS A 162 -8.51 -6.50 5.65
N ILE A 163 -7.98 -5.42 6.21
CA ILE A 163 -7.48 -4.31 5.41
C ILE A 163 -5.97 -4.49 5.25
N GLU A 164 -5.52 -4.78 4.04
CA GLU A 164 -4.10 -4.94 3.71
C GLU A 164 -3.73 -4.01 2.55
N ASN A 165 -2.74 -3.14 2.74
CA ASN A 165 -2.29 -2.16 1.73
C ASN A 165 -3.40 -1.25 1.17
N GLY A 166 -4.41 -0.91 1.98
CA GLY A 166 -5.57 -0.11 1.55
C GLY A 166 -6.63 -0.88 0.75
N PHE A 167 -6.44 -2.19 0.55
CA PHE A 167 -7.39 -3.10 -0.07
C PHE A 167 -8.07 -3.97 0.97
N MET A 168 -9.35 -4.29 0.74
CA MET A 168 -10.09 -5.22 1.57
C MET A 168 -9.92 -6.64 1.06
N ASN A 169 -9.33 -7.50 1.88
CA ASN A 169 -9.24 -8.93 1.63
C ASN A 169 -10.33 -9.65 2.42
N ILE A 170 -11.41 -10.03 1.73
CA ILE A 170 -12.49 -10.83 2.31
C ILE A 170 -11.95 -12.24 2.56
N HIS A 171 -11.97 -12.67 3.82
CA HIS A 171 -11.47 -14.00 4.20
C HIS A 171 -12.58 -14.90 4.73
N GLN A 172 -13.75 -14.35 5.10
CA GLN A 172 -14.90 -15.13 5.53
C GLN A 172 -16.20 -14.49 5.03
N PHE A 173 -17.10 -15.34 4.52
CA PHE A 173 -18.45 -14.97 4.15
C PHE A 173 -19.41 -16.07 4.63
N ASP A 174 -20.32 -15.71 5.54
CA ASP A 174 -21.39 -16.59 6.02
C ASP A 174 -22.74 -16.07 5.56
N VAL A 175 -23.64 -17.00 5.25
CA VAL A 175 -24.97 -16.68 4.74
C VAL A 175 -25.99 -17.70 5.24
N LEU A 176 -27.07 -17.16 5.81
CA LEU A 176 -28.21 -17.93 6.28
C LEU A 176 -29.48 -17.44 5.56
N PRO A 177 -29.97 -18.17 4.55
CA PRO A 177 -31.23 -17.88 3.90
C PRO A 177 -32.42 -18.54 4.60
N GLU A 178 -33.53 -17.84 4.56
CA GLU A 178 -34.83 -18.23 5.08
C GLU A 178 -35.87 -17.96 3.97
N ALA A 179 -36.43 -19.02 3.40
CA ALA A 179 -37.47 -18.91 2.37
C ALA A 179 -38.86 -18.94 3.01
N ALA A 180 -39.80 -18.11 2.53
CA ALA A 180 -41.19 -18.19 2.97
C ALA A 180 -41.94 -19.36 2.31
N LYS A 181 -41.66 -19.61 1.02
CA LYS A 181 -42.26 -20.72 0.26
C LYS A 181 -41.25 -21.29 -0.73
N MET A 182 -41.22 -22.61 -0.85
CA MET A 182 -40.46 -23.33 -1.86
C MET A 182 -41.38 -24.28 -2.60
N ASN A 183 -41.17 -24.41 -3.91
CA ASN A 183 -41.82 -25.40 -4.76
C ASN A 183 -40.76 -26.00 -5.69
N MET A 184 -40.73 -27.31 -5.80
CA MET A 184 -39.76 -28.07 -6.57
C MET A 184 -40.47 -29.06 -7.48
N SER A 185 -39.91 -29.27 -8.67
CA SER A 185 -40.28 -30.36 -9.55
C SER A 185 -39.00 -31.02 -10.06
N ALA A 186 -38.90 -32.34 -9.95
CA ALA A 186 -37.81 -33.11 -10.51
C ALA A 186 -38.33 -34.30 -11.31
N THR A 187 -37.67 -34.54 -12.45
CA THR A 187 -37.89 -35.73 -13.29
C THR A 187 -36.91 -36.83 -12.90
N GLY A 188 -37.30 -38.10 -13.05
CA GLY A 188 -36.39 -39.24 -12.87
C GLY A 188 -35.91 -39.45 -11.43
N LEU A 189 -36.68 -39.03 -10.43
CA LEU A 189 -36.47 -39.42 -9.02
C LEU A 189 -36.74 -40.92 -8.86
N PHE A 190 -37.80 -41.38 -9.52
CA PHE A 190 -38.19 -42.78 -9.61
C PHE A 190 -38.49 -43.13 -11.08
N PRO A 191 -38.27 -44.39 -11.50
CA PRO A 191 -38.62 -44.84 -12.86
C PRO A 191 -40.13 -44.81 -13.13
N ASP A 192 -40.93 -45.07 -12.09
CA ASP A 192 -42.40 -45.05 -12.16
C ASP A 192 -42.94 -43.62 -12.06
N GLU A 193 -43.87 -43.26 -12.94
CA GLU A 193 -44.36 -41.88 -13.07
C GLU A 193 -45.28 -41.46 -11.92
N GLU A 194 -46.13 -42.37 -11.43
CA GLU A 194 -47.00 -42.09 -10.28
C GLU A 194 -46.16 -41.91 -9.01
N LEU A 195 -45.16 -42.76 -8.81
CA LEU A 195 -44.24 -42.64 -7.69
C LEU A 195 -43.38 -41.38 -7.77
N ASN A 196 -42.93 -40.99 -8.97
CA ASN A 196 -42.21 -39.74 -9.17
C ASN A 196 -43.10 -38.52 -8.87
N LYS A 197 -44.38 -38.56 -9.26
CA LYS A 197 -45.34 -37.51 -8.93
C LYS A 197 -45.58 -37.44 -7.41
N PHE A 198 -45.85 -38.57 -6.76
CA PHE A 198 -45.99 -38.67 -5.31
C PHE A 198 -44.77 -38.09 -4.57
N ALA A 199 -43.56 -38.42 -5.02
CA ALA A 199 -42.34 -37.90 -4.41
C ALA A 199 -42.20 -36.38 -4.53
N ASN A 200 -42.58 -35.80 -5.68
CA ASN A 200 -42.61 -34.35 -5.85
C ASN A 200 -43.66 -33.69 -4.95
N ASP A 201 -44.86 -34.25 -4.89
CA ASP A 201 -45.94 -33.74 -4.05
C ASP A 201 -45.55 -33.79 -2.56
N PHE A 202 -45.00 -34.93 -2.12
CA PHE A 202 -44.48 -35.10 -0.75
C PHE A 202 -43.36 -34.11 -0.41
N PHE A 203 -42.41 -33.91 -1.32
CA PHE A 203 -41.35 -32.91 -1.12
C PHE A 203 -41.94 -31.51 -0.99
N ASN A 204 -42.92 -31.14 -1.83
CA ASN A 204 -43.51 -29.81 -1.82
C ASN A 204 -44.39 -29.57 -0.59
N GLU A 205 -45.07 -30.59 -0.08
CA GLU A 205 -45.85 -30.51 1.16
C GLU A 205 -44.93 -30.38 2.38
N HIS A 206 -43.78 -31.06 2.37
CA HIS A 206 -42.84 -31.12 3.50
C HIS A 206 -41.50 -30.41 3.25
N TRP A 207 -41.46 -29.43 2.34
CA TRP A 207 -40.22 -28.82 1.85
C TRP A 207 -39.33 -28.25 2.95
N GLN A 208 -39.93 -27.77 4.05
CA GLN A 208 -39.23 -27.20 5.19
C GLN A 208 -38.27 -28.18 5.87
N LEU A 209 -38.64 -29.47 5.91
CA LEU A 209 -37.79 -30.53 6.46
C LEU A 209 -36.52 -30.65 5.63
N PHE A 210 -36.67 -30.81 4.31
CA PHE A 210 -35.56 -30.94 3.39
C PHE A 210 -34.70 -29.68 3.33
N TYR A 211 -35.32 -28.51 3.36
CA TYR A 211 -34.62 -27.23 3.36
C TYR A 211 -33.68 -27.10 4.55
N ARG A 212 -34.16 -27.42 5.77
CA ARG A 212 -33.32 -27.36 6.99
C ARG A 212 -32.10 -28.26 6.89
N GLU A 213 -32.22 -29.44 6.28
CA GLU A 213 -31.09 -30.35 6.13
C GLU A 213 -30.15 -30.02 4.98
N MET A 214 -30.63 -29.39 3.92
CA MET A 214 -29.78 -29.02 2.78
C MET A 214 -28.98 -27.74 3.00
N ILE A 215 -29.48 -26.82 3.85
CA ILE A 215 -28.86 -25.50 4.06
C ILE A 215 -27.41 -25.57 4.57
N PRO A 216 -27.05 -26.38 5.57
CA PRO A 216 -25.68 -26.46 6.07
C PRO A 216 -24.65 -26.89 5.01
N GLU A 217 -24.99 -27.86 4.15
CA GLU A 217 -24.09 -28.33 3.09
C GLU A 217 -24.01 -27.35 1.91
N THR A 218 -25.11 -26.68 1.57
CA THR A 218 -25.11 -25.65 0.52
C THR A 218 -24.35 -24.40 0.92
N ARG A 219 -24.37 -24.02 2.21
CA ARG A 219 -23.61 -22.87 2.74
C ARG A 219 -22.11 -22.98 2.46
N LYS A 220 -21.53 -24.18 2.58
CA LYS A 220 -20.10 -24.44 2.32
C LYS A 220 -19.67 -24.09 0.89
N GLN A 221 -20.61 -24.04 -0.05
CA GLN A 221 -20.34 -23.73 -1.46
C GLN A 221 -20.35 -22.23 -1.76
N TRP A 222 -20.96 -21.41 -0.91
CA TRP A 222 -21.09 -19.98 -1.16
C TRP A 222 -19.84 -19.19 -0.75
N GLU A 223 -19.14 -19.64 0.29
CA GLU A 223 -17.93 -18.97 0.78
C GLU A 223 -16.82 -18.84 -0.30
N PRO A 224 -16.46 -19.88 -1.08
CA PRO A 224 -15.44 -19.76 -2.14
C PRO A 224 -15.81 -18.74 -3.22
N ILE A 225 -17.09 -18.65 -3.60
CA ILE A 225 -17.58 -17.72 -4.63
C ILE A 225 -17.25 -16.28 -4.24
N PHE A 226 -17.50 -15.91 -2.98
CA PHE A 226 -17.21 -14.56 -2.49
C PHE A 226 -15.74 -14.34 -2.16
N ARG A 227 -15.00 -15.38 -1.77
CA ARG A 227 -13.55 -15.30 -1.50
C ARG A 227 -12.72 -15.10 -2.78
N GLU A 228 -13.11 -15.76 -3.88
CA GLU A 228 -12.42 -15.66 -5.18
C GLU A 228 -12.79 -14.37 -5.94
N THR A 229 -13.86 -13.69 -5.53
CA THR A 229 -14.26 -12.39 -6.10
C THR A 229 -13.30 -11.29 -5.62
N LYS A 230 -12.18 -11.11 -6.33
CA LYS A 230 -11.21 -10.01 -6.13
C LYS A 230 -11.78 -8.61 -6.38
N TYR A 231 -13.03 -8.52 -6.84
CA TYR A 231 -13.66 -7.30 -7.32
C TYR A 231 -14.48 -6.54 -6.29
N ILE A 232 -14.68 -7.07 -5.07
CA ILE A 232 -15.17 -6.25 -3.94
C ILE A 232 -13.97 -5.47 -3.39
N SER A 233 -13.39 -4.64 -4.26
CA SER A 233 -12.41 -3.64 -3.89
C SER A 233 -13.17 -2.50 -3.24
N ILE A 234 -13.56 -2.67 -1.97
CA ILE A 234 -13.88 -1.52 -1.14
C ILE A 234 -12.54 -0.81 -0.95
N THR A 235 -12.25 0.14 -1.84
CA THR A 235 -11.06 0.97 -1.72
C THR A 235 -11.21 1.76 -0.43
N TYR A 236 -10.54 1.30 0.61
CA TYR A 236 -10.51 1.99 1.88
C TYR A 236 -9.59 3.19 1.71
N HIS A 237 -10.18 4.33 1.36
CA HIS A 237 -9.49 5.59 1.48
C HIS A 237 -9.33 5.90 2.97
N LYS A 238 -8.25 5.39 3.58
CA LYS A 238 -7.77 5.86 4.88
C LYS A 238 -7.54 7.36 4.72
N ARG A 239 -8.50 8.16 5.15
CA ARG A 239 -8.45 9.63 5.08
C ARG A 239 -7.33 10.06 6.00
N HIS A 240 -6.08 10.10 5.55
CA HIS A 240 -5.01 11.00 6.03
C HIS A 240 -3.75 11.02 5.12
N PRO A 241 -3.82 11.36 3.82
CA PRO A 241 -2.62 11.82 3.12
C PRO A 241 -2.20 13.23 3.59
N VAL A 242 -3.15 14.11 3.92
CA VAL A 242 -2.87 15.52 4.24
C VAL A 242 -2.34 15.72 5.67
N ILE A 243 -2.96 15.10 6.68
CA ILE A 243 -2.56 15.28 8.09
C ILE A 243 -1.30 14.46 8.42
N LYS A 244 -1.15 13.25 7.85
CA LYS A 244 0.11 12.50 7.94
C LYS A 244 1.23 13.21 7.19
N GLY A 245 0.94 13.79 6.02
CA GLY A 245 1.87 14.61 5.26
C GLY A 245 2.41 15.80 6.04
N PHE A 246 1.56 16.53 6.77
CA PHE A 246 2.01 17.66 7.59
C PHE A 246 2.90 17.21 8.76
N ASN A 247 2.54 16.15 9.47
CA ASN A 247 3.38 15.60 10.54
C ASN A 247 4.74 15.12 10.02
N VAL A 248 4.75 14.46 8.85
CA VAL A 248 5.97 14.01 8.19
C VAL A 248 6.81 15.21 7.73
N LEU A 249 6.18 16.24 7.14
CA LEU A 249 6.84 17.49 6.77
C LEU A 249 7.54 18.13 7.97
N VAL A 250 6.88 18.26 9.12
CA VAL A 250 7.53 18.82 10.32
C VAL A 250 8.71 17.96 10.82
N LEU A 251 8.64 16.62 10.67
CA LEU A 251 9.75 15.72 11.03
C LEU A 251 10.97 15.89 10.09
N TYR A 252 10.74 16.27 8.83
CA TYR A 252 11.79 16.56 7.84
C TYR A 252 12.57 17.86 8.13
N MET A 253 12.07 18.69 9.04
CA MET A 253 12.81 19.87 9.53
C MET A 253 14.12 19.49 10.23
N VAL A 254 14.17 18.36 10.95
CA VAL A 254 15.37 17.89 11.65
C VAL A 254 16.52 17.58 10.68
N PRO A 255 16.37 16.73 9.65
CA PRO A 255 17.43 16.48 8.69
C PRO A 255 17.75 17.72 7.85
N ALA A 256 16.75 18.54 7.49
CA ALA A 256 16.98 19.79 6.76
C ALA A 256 17.87 20.77 7.55
N PHE A 257 17.61 20.95 8.84
CA PHE A 257 18.45 21.77 9.73
C PHE A 257 19.88 21.23 9.85
N LEU A 258 20.04 19.91 10.02
CA LEU A 258 21.35 19.27 10.11
C LEU A 258 22.16 19.41 8.81
N TYR A 259 21.53 19.26 7.64
CA TYR A 259 22.17 19.52 6.35
C TYR A 259 22.53 20.98 6.15
N CYS A 260 21.67 21.89 6.59
CA CYS A 260 21.94 23.33 6.56
C CYS A 260 23.16 23.68 7.42
N LEU A 261 23.24 23.16 8.64
CA LEU A 261 24.38 23.35 9.53
C LEU A 261 25.66 22.76 8.93
N TYR A 262 25.58 21.54 8.38
CA TYR A 262 26.68 20.88 7.67
C TYR A 262 27.24 21.75 6.54
N ASN A 263 26.38 22.28 5.69
CA ASN A 263 26.79 23.09 4.53
C ASN A 263 27.53 24.36 4.98
N ASN A 264 27.01 25.07 6.00
CA ASN A 264 27.66 26.26 6.53
C ASN A 264 29.02 25.96 7.18
N LEU A 265 29.11 24.88 7.96
CA LEU A 265 30.37 24.43 8.57
C LEU A 265 31.38 23.97 7.51
N SER A 266 30.93 23.38 6.40
CA SER A 266 31.78 22.99 5.28
C SER A 266 32.51 24.19 4.68
N PHE A 267 31.83 25.33 4.49
CA PHE A 267 32.48 26.55 3.99
C PHE A 267 33.50 27.11 4.98
N TYR A 268 33.17 27.12 6.28
CA TYR A 268 34.11 27.53 7.32
C TYR A 268 35.35 26.61 7.34
N ASN A 269 35.15 25.29 7.38
CA ASN A 269 36.26 24.33 7.48
C ASN A 269 37.13 24.32 6.20
N LEU A 270 36.57 24.53 5.01
CA LEU A 270 37.34 24.69 3.77
C LEU A 270 38.22 25.95 3.77
N SER A 271 37.86 26.98 4.55
CA SER A 271 38.68 28.19 4.70
C SER A 271 39.83 28.03 5.72
N VAL A 272 39.74 27.01 6.57
CA VAL A 272 40.67 26.78 7.69
C VAL A 272 41.63 25.61 7.42
N PHE A 273 41.16 24.53 6.80
CA PHE A 273 41.94 23.34 6.49
C PHE A 273 42.40 23.31 5.04
N ASP A 274 43.58 22.74 4.79
CA ASP A 274 43.98 22.39 3.43
C ASP A 274 43.08 21.26 2.86
N PRO A 275 42.86 21.22 1.54
CA PRO A 275 41.94 20.26 0.92
C PRO A 275 42.26 18.80 1.25
N THR A 276 43.54 18.43 1.31
CA THR A 276 43.98 17.06 1.57
C THR A 276 43.59 16.64 2.98
N THR A 277 43.95 17.44 3.99
CA THR A 277 43.57 17.20 5.39
C THR A 277 42.05 17.17 5.57
N TYR A 278 41.32 18.07 4.91
CA TYR A 278 39.86 18.13 4.95
C TYR A 278 39.21 16.83 4.44
N TYR A 279 39.59 16.36 3.25
CA TYR A 279 39.01 15.14 2.67
C TYR A 279 39.42 13.87 3.41
N LEU A 280 40.61 13.83 4.02
CA LEU A 280 41.04 12.73 4.89
C LEU A 280 40.17 12.64 6.15
N LEU A 281 39.96 13.76 6.83
CA LEU A 281 39.14 13.80 8.05
C LEU A 281 37.66 13.47 7.77
N LEU A 282 37.15 13.81 6.58
CA LEU A 282 35.80 13.40 6.18
C LEU A 282 35.63 11.89 5.99
N GLN A 283 36.69 11.09 5.83
CA GLN A 283 36.54 9.64 5.67
C GLN A 283 36.05 8.93 6.95
N PHE A 284 36.20 9.57 8.11
CA PHE A 284 35.59 9.07 9.36
C PHE A 284 34.06 9.03 9.32
N ARG A 285 33.44 9.73 8.36
CA ARG A 285 31.99 9.71 8.11
C ARG A 285 31.44 8.30 8.00
N VAL A 286 32.15 7.38 7.35
CA VAL A 286 31.70 5.99 7.16
C VAL A 286 31.58 5.25 8.50
N VAL A 287 32.57 5.41 9.39
CA VAL A 287 32.54 4.82 10.74
C VAL A 287 31.41 5.43 11.57
N ILE A 288 31.30 6.76 11.57
CA ILE A 288 30.28 7.50 12.33
C ILE A 288 28.87 7.10 11.86
N THR A 289 28.65 6.98 10.55
CA THR A 289 27.39 6.52 9.97
C THR A 289 27.03 5.12 10.48
N GLY A 290 28.01 4.20 10.53
CA GLY A 290 27.82 2.86 11.08
C GLY A 290 27.37 2.87 12.54
N VAL A 291 27.98 3.68 13.40
CA VAL A 291 27.56 3.84 14.81
C VAL A 291 26.15 4.41 14.91
N LEU A 292 25.87 5.51 14.21
CA LEU A 292 24.55 6.16 14.25
C LEU A 292 23.44 5.26 13.72
N PHE A 293 23.74 4.45 12.70
CA PHE A 293 22.81 3.45 12.18
C PHE A 293 22.40 2.44 13.25
N GLN A 294 23.35 1.94 14.05
CA GLN A 294 23.04 1.03 15.15
C GLN A 294 22.15 1.67 16.22
N ILE A 295 22.43 2.94 16.56
CA ILE A 295 21.67 3.69 17.58
C ILE A 295 20.24 3.93 17.11
N ILE A 296 20.06 4.42 15.88
CA ILE A 296 18.75 4.85 15.36
C ILE A 296 17.88 3.65 14.99
N PHE A 297 18.43 2.63 14.33
CA PHE A 297 17.68 1.43 13.92
C PHE A 297 17.64 0.34 15.00
N LYS A 298 18.36 0.52 16.12
CA LYS A 298 18.50 -0.47 17.21
C LYS A 298 18.96 -1.86 16.71
N LYS A 299 19.78 -1.89 15.66
CA LYS A 299 20.34 -3.11 15.07
C LYS A 299 21.85 -3.16 15.30
N TYR A 300 22.37 -4.32 15.69
CA TYR A 300 23.82 -4.52 15.88
C TYR A 300 24.48 -4.99 14.58
N LEU A 301 25.64 -4.42 14.27
CA LEU A 301 26.52 -4.87 13.18
C LEU A 301 27.43 -5.99 13.69
N SER A 302 27.58 -7.04 12.89
CA SER A 302 28.48 -8.14 13.21
C SER A 302 29.95 -7.71 13.17
N ARG A 303 30.83 -8.46 13.84
CA ARG A 303 32.29 -8.20 13.85
C ARG A 303 32.88 -8.16 12.43
N ARG A 304 32.36 -8.98 11.51
CA ARG A 304 32.80 -8.99 10.10
C ARG A 304 32.39 -7.71 9.37
N GLN A 305 31.16 -7.23 9.56
CA GLN A 305 30.69 -5.97 8.98
C GLN A 305 31.50 -4.76 9.48
N TRP A 306 31.88 -4.76 10.76
CA TRP A 306 32.78 -3.75 11.32
C TRP A 306 34.17 -3.77 10.69
N ILE A 307 34.76 -4.95 10.49
CA ILE A 307 36.05 -5.09 9.81
C ILE A 307 35.94 -4.55 8.37
N SER A 308 34.87 -4.87 7.64
CA SER A 308 34.62 -4.34 6.29
C SER A 308 34.49 -2.82 6.27
N LEU A 309 33.79 -2.21 7.24
CA LEU A 309 33.64 -0.75 7.34
C LEU A 309 34.99 -0.06 7.62
N LEU A 310 35.78 -0.61 8.55
CA LEU A 310 37.11 -0.06 8.85
C LEU A 310 38.05 -0.20 7.65
N LEU A 311 38.04 -1.34 6.98
CA LEU A 311 38.84 -1.56 5.77
C LEU A 311 38.47 -0.56 4.66
N LEU A 312 37.17 -0.29 4.48
CA LEU A 312 36.69 0.71 3.51
C LEU A 312 37.20 2.11 3.87
N THR A 313 37.14 2.50 5.15
CA THR A 313 37.61 3.82 5.59
C THR A 313 39.11 4.01 5.36
N LEU A 314 39.91 2.99 5.67
CA LEU A 314 41.35 3.00 5.41
C LEU A 314 41.65 3.06 3.91
N GLY A 315 40.93 2.29 3.08
CA GLY A 315 41.07 2.34 1.63
C GLY A 315 40.76 3.72 1.03
N CYS A 316 39.70 4.38 1.51
CA CYS A 316 39.37 5.74 1.10
C CYS A 316 40.42 6.76 1.54
N MET A 317 40.93 6.65 2.78
CA MET A 317 41.99 7.54 3.28
C MET A 317 43.28 7.39 2.48
N ILE A 318 43.71 6.15 2.18
CA ILE A 318 44.92 5.90 1.38
C ILE A 318 44.84 6.58 0.02
N LYS A 319 43.67 6.58 -0.63
CA LYS A 319 43.45 7.25 -1.93
C LYS A 319 43.68 8.77 -1.87
N GLN A 320 43.45 9.39 -0.72
CA GLN A 320 43.55 10.85 -0.55
C GLN A 320 44.93 11.32 -0.08
N ILE A 321 45.82 10.40 0.31
CA ILE A 321 47.21 10.74 0.61
C ILE A 321 47.94 10.89 -0.72
N ASP A 322 48.28 12.14 -1.06
CA ASP A 322 49.07 12.44 -2.25
C ASP A 322 50.53 12.02 -2.02
N PHE A 323 50.97 10.95 -2.69
CA PHE A 323 52.38 10.57 -2.75
C PHE A 323 53.04 11.42 -3.84
N GLY A 324 53.36 12.68 -3.52
CA GLY A 324 54.05 13.56 -4.45
C GLY A 324 55.40 12.97 -4.89
N ASP A 325 55.58 12.80 -6.20
CA ASP A 325 56.87 12.52 -6.81
C ASP A 325 57.88 13.59 -6.41
N LYS A 326 59.01 13.16 -5.86
CA LYS A 326 60.17 14.00 -5.58
C LYS A 326 60.90 14.24 -6.90
N GLU A 327 60.51 15.26 -7.66
CA GLU A 327 61.39 15.80 -8.69
C GLU A 327 62.28 16.92 -8.14
N ILE A 328 63.59 16.68 -8.25
CA ILE A 328 64.67 17.59 -7.95
C ILE A 328 64.74 18.63 -9.08
N SER A 329 64.59 19.92 -8.77
CA SER A 329 65.21 21.03 -9.54
C SER A 329 65.25 22.33 -8.74
N THR A 330 66.47 22.63 -8.28
CA THR A 330 67.17 23.91 -8.03
C THR A 330 66.52 25.27 -8.36
N THR A 331 66.55 26.19 -7.35
CA THR A 331 66.81 27.67 -7.37
C THR A 331 65.97 28.57 -8.32
N VAL A 332 65.26 29.64 -7.92
CA VAL A 332 65.69 30.90 -7.26
C VAL A 332 64.46 31.70 -6.73
N ASN A 333 64.59 32.21 -5.49
CA ASN A 333 64.00 33.39 -4.79
C ASN A 333 62.50 33.82 -4.88
N SER A 334 61.90 33.80 -3.67
CA SER A 334 61.15 34.87 -2.96
C SER A 334 59.82 35.38 -3.51
N GLU A 335 58.71 34.97 -2.88
CA GLU A 335 57.97 35.77 -1.88
C GLU A 335 56.76 35.00 -1.32
N ALA A 336 56.44 35.24 -0.05
CA ALA A 336 55.20 34.88 0.65
C ALA A 336 54.87 33.38 0.85
N ASN A 337 55.52 32.74 1.82
CA ASN A 337 54.88 31.65 2.57
C ASN A 337 54.84 32.01 4.05
N ARG A 338 53.76 32.68 4.46
CA ARG A 338 53.30 32.63 5.85
C ARG A 338 52.86 31.19 6.12
N VAL A 339 53.81 30.34 6.49
CA VAL A 339 53.52 29.14 7.27
C VAL A 339 52.96 29.63 8.59
N LYS A 340 51.64 29.73 8.69
CA LYS A 340 50.99 29.79 10.00
C LYS A 340 51.23 28.43 10.65
N ASN A 341 52.25 28.37 11.51
CA ASN A 341 52.36 27.35 12.53
C ASN A 341 51.13 27.48 13.43
N THR A 342 50.05 26.81 13.05
CA THR A 342 48.84 26.67 13.85
C THR A 342 49.19 25.80 15.05
N SER A 343 49.43 26.47 16.18
CA SER A 343 49.73 25.87 17.48
C SER A 343 48.73 24.76 17.82
N GLY A 344 49.17 23.70 18.50
CA GLY A 344 48.39 22.48 18.76
C GLY A 344 47.02 22.67 19.47
N PHE A 345 46.72 23.87 19.97
CA PHE A 345 45.39 24.23 20.50
C PHE A 345 44.39 24.63 19.40
N ASP A 346 44.82 25.32 18.34
CA ASP A 346 43.96 25.69 17.21
C ASP A 346 43.55 24.47 16.38
N LEU A 347 44.43 23.46 16.28
CA LEU A 347 44.08 22.18 15.67
C LEU A 347 42.95 21.51 16.45
N SER A 348 42.91 21.62 17.78
CA SER A 348 41.88 20.97 18.60
C SER A 348 40.48 21.58 18.41
N ILE A 349 40.36 22.91 18.39
CA ILE A 349 39.07 23.59 18.22
C ILE A 349 38.56 23.42 16.78
N ASN A 350 39.44 23.58 15.78
CA ASN A 350 39.06 23.38 14.38
C ASN A 350 38.75 21.90 14.07
N ALA A 351 39.44 20.95 14.71
CA ALA A 351 39.11 19.53 14.63
C ALA A 351 37.75 19.21 15.26
N VAL A 352 37.35 19.93 16.32
CA VAL A 352 35.99 19.79 16.88
C VAL A 352 34.94 20.25 15.86
N PHE A 353 35.16 21.36 15.15
CA PHE A 353 34.23 21.83 14.12
C PHE A 353 34.06 20.85 12.96
N ILE A 354 35.14 20.21 12.48
CA ILE A 354 35.01 19.21 11.40
C ILE A 354 34.37 17.90 11.87
N ILE A 355 34.55 17.51 13.14
CA ILE A 355 33.84 16.37 13.73
C ILE A 355 32.34 16.68 13.86
N ILE A 356 31.98 17.88 14.35
CA ILE A 356 30.58 18.33 14.43
C ILE A 356 29.94 18.34 13.04
N GLN A 357 30.63 18.90 12.03
CA GLN A 357 30.18 18.86 10.64
C GLN A 357 29.88 17.42 10.20
N THR A 358 30.83 16.52 10.44
CA THR A 358 30.74 15.12 10.01
C THR A 358 29.59 14.40 10.69
N ILE A 359 29.40 14.60 12.00
CA ILE A 359 28.27 14.04 12.76
C ILE A 359 26.94 14.57 12.21
N CYS A 360 26.81 15.88 11.94
CA CYS A 360 25.60 16.47 11.36
C CYS A 360 25.24 15.82 10.01
N SER A 361 26.23 15.62 9.13
CA SER A 361 26.03 14.96 7.84
C SER A 361 25.56 13.51 7.98
N CYS A 362 26.20 12.74 8.86
CA CYS A 362 25.85 11.34 9.10
C CYS A 362 24.47 11.21 9.74
N LEU A 363 24.19 12.04 10.75
CA LEU A 363 22.92 12.02 11.47
C LEU A 363 21.76 12.42 10.55
N ALA A 364 21.94 13.44 9.71
CA ALA A 364 20.95 13.83 8.71
C ALA A 364 20.65 12.68 7.74
N GLY A 365 21.68 11.99 7.24
CA GLY A 365 21.53 10.85 6.34
C GLY A 365 20.79 9.67 6.96
N VAL A 366 21.24 9.20 8.13
CA VAL A 366 20.63 8.05 8.83
C VAL A 366 19.21 8.37 9.30
N TYR A 367 18.97 9.60 9.77
CA TYR A 367 17.64 10.02 10.19
C TYR A 367 16.68 10.18 9.01
N ASN A 368 17.14 10.71 7.87
CA ASN A 368 16.35 10.74 6.64
C ASN A 368 15.96 9.31 6.20
N GLU A 369 16.91 8.37 6.25
CA GLU A 369 16.63 6.96 5.97
C GLU A 369 15.63 6.35 6.97
N TYR A 370 15.71 6.71 8.25
CA TYR A 370 14.75 6.29 9.26
C TYR A 370 13.34 6.81 8.97
N LEU A 371 13.20 8.08 8.56
CA LEU A 371 11.91 8.67 8.19
C LEU A 371 11.31 7.99 6.97
N LEU A 372 12.11 7.76 5.93
CA LEU A 372 11.70 7.06 4.70
C LEU A 372 11.15 5.66 5.00
N LYS A 373 11.82 4.91 5.88
CA LYS A 373 11.44 3.51 6.19
C LYS A 373 10.30 3.37 7.21
N ASN A 374 10.24 4.22 8.23
CA ASN A 374 9.35 3.98 9.38
C ASN A 374 8.17 4.95 9.48
N LYS A 375 8.25 6.14 8.88
CA LYS A 375 7.22 7.20 8.99
C LYS A 375 6.59 7.57 7.65
N GLY A 376 7.35 7.44 6.56
CA GLY A 376 6.96 7.78 5.19
C GLY A 376 6.61 6.60 4.29
N GLU A 377 6.40 5.39 4.79
CA GLU A 377 6.14 4.18 3.97
C GLU A 377 4.98 4.36 2.98
N ASP A 378 3.94 5.10 3.38
CA ASP A 378 2.73 5.35 2.57
C ASP A 378 2.82 6.58 1.65
N ILE A 379 3.93 7.34 1.68
CA ILE A 379 4.09 8.60 0.95
C ILE A 379 5.12 8.41 -0.17
N ASN A 380 4.81 8.89 -1.37
CA ASN A 380 5.76 8.81 -2.48
C ASN A 380 7.10 9.51 -2.12
N ILE A 381 8.23 8.82 -2.36
CA ILE A 381 9.58 9.28 -2.05
C ILE A 381 9.85 10.66 -2.69
N TYR A 382 9.30 10.92 -3.89
CA TYR A 382 9.44 12.24 -4.54
C TYR A 382 8.80 13.37 -3.72
N ILE A 383 7.66 13.13 -3.07
CA ILE A 383 6.98 14.12 -2.20
C ILE A 383 7.81 14.34 -0.93
N GLN A 384 8.36 13.28 -0.35
CA GLN A 384 9.22 13.37 0.82
C GLN A 384 10.50 14.18 0.54
N ASN A 385 11.08 14.03 -0.64
CA ASN A 385 12.20 14.88 -1.08
C ASN A 385 11.79 16.35 -1.20
N VAL A 386 10.60 16.64 -1.74
CA VAL A 386 10.07 18.01 -1.81
C VAL A 386 9.94 18.62 -0.41
N PHE A 387 9.45 17.86 0.58
CA PHE A 387 9.38 18.33 1.98
C PHE A 387 10.76 18.72 2.51
N MET A 388 11.77 17.86 2.32
CA MET A 388 13.14 18.15 2.74
C MET A 388 13.70 19.43 2.07
N TYR A 389 13.41 19.68 0.79
CA TYR A 389 13.85 20.90 0.11
C TYR A 389 13.13 22.16 0.63
N ILE A 390 11.82 22.08 0.88
CA ILE A 390 11.05 23.19 1.45
C ILE A 390 11.59 23.56 2.82
N ASP A 391 11.79 22.57 3.70
CA ASP A 391 12.33 22.80 5.05
C ASP A 391 13.77 23.34 4.99
N SER A 392 14.57 22.91 4.01
CA SER A 392 15.93 23.43 3.78
C SER A 392 15.91 24.90 3.36
N ILE A 393 14.97 25.31 2.52
CA ILE A 393 14.79 26.72 2.13
C ILE A 393 14.40 27.54 3.37
N ILE A 394 13.47 27.03 4.20
CA ILE A 394 13.05 27.69 5.44
C ILE A 394 14.23 27.85 6.40
N CYS A 395 15.01 26.80 6.64
CA CYS A 395 16.20 26.87 7.50
C CYS A 395 17.21 27.92 7.03
N ASN A 396 17.57 27.92 5.74
CA ASN A 396 18.52 28.90 5.22
C ASN A 396 17.96 30.33 5.27
N ALA A 397 16.67 30.52 5.00
CA ALA A 397 16.01 31.82 5.13
C ALA A 397 16.03 32.34 6.58
N LEU A 398 15.82 31.46 7.57
CA LEU A 398 15.91 31.80 8.99
C LEU A 398 17.33 32.22 9.39
N ILE A 399 18.37 31.54 8.89
CA ILE A 399 19.76 31.94 9.15
C ILE A 399 20.05 33.33 8.57
N LEU A 400 19.63 33.59 7.34
CA LEU A 400 19.77 34.90 6.69
C LEU A 400 18.99 35.99 7.44
N LEU A 401 17.85 35.64 8.03
CA LEU A 401 17.06 36.53 8.90
C LEU A 401 17.84 36.92 10.15
N VAL A 402 18.40 35.94 10.85
CA VAL A 402 19.21 36.16 12.05
C VAL A 402 20.46 36.99 11.75
N GLN A 403 21.06 36.81 10.57
CA GLN A 403 22.20 37.60 10.10
C GLN A 403 21.82 39.02 9.61
N GLY A 404 20.52 39.36 9.54
CA GLY A 404 20.04 40.68 9.12
C GLY A 404 20.25 41.01 7.64
N ASN A 405 20.58 40.03 6.79
CA ASN A 405 21.03 40.24 5.41
C ASN A 405 20.05 39.73 4.33
N ILE A 406 18.76 39.54 4.67
CA ILE A 406 17.75 39.03 3.71
C ILE A 406 17.66 39.90 2.46
N LEU A 407 17.57 41.22 2.64
CA LEU A 407 17.41 42.15 1.51
C LEU A 407 18.68 42.26 0.67
N GLY A 408 19.85 41.99 1.24
CA GLY A 408 21.12 41.92 0.51
C GLY A 408 21.25 40.68 -0.34
N ALA A 409 20.69 39.54 0.09
CA ALA A 409 20.70 38.29 -0.68
C ALA A 409 19.98 38.41 -2.03
N PHE A 410 18.95 39.26 -2.13
CA PHE A 410 18.18 39.48 -3.37
C PHE A 410 18.65 40.68 -4.20
N LYS A 411 19.85 41.22 -3.94
CA LYS A 411 20.43 42.24 -4.83
C LYS A 411 20.70 41.67 -6.22
N SER A 412 20.56 42.51 -7.24
CA SER A 412 20.79 42.17 -8.65
C SER A 412 22.20 41.63 -8.93
N GLU A 413 23.19 42.08 -8.15
CA GLU A 413 24.59 41.63 -8.25
C GLU A 413 24.72 40.15 -7.84
N ASN A 414 24.17 39.77 -6.69
CA ASN A 414 24.19 38.39 -6.18
C ASN A 414 23.34 37.44 -7.05
N LEU A 415 22.24 37.93 -7.63
CA LEU A 415 21.40 37.17 -8.55
C LEU A 415 22.12 36.88 -9.88
N TYR A 416 22.99 37.78 -10.33
CA TYR A 416 23.79 37.57 -11.54
C TYR A 416 24.84 36.47 -11.34
N GLU A 417 25.45 36.38 -10.15
CA GLU A 417 26.38 35.30 -9.81
C GLU A 417 25.71 33.91 -9.85
N ILE A 418 24.46 33.80 -9.40
CA ILE A 418 23.68 32.56 -9.47
C ILE A 418 23.35 32.18 -10.92
N LEU A 419 23.13 33.17 -11.79
CA LEU A 419 22.77 32.99 -13.20
C LEU A 419 23.98 32.74 -14.11
N GLN A 420 25.20 32.67 -13.57
CA GLN A 420 26.36 32.33 -14.37
C GLN A 420 26.20 30.92 -14.97
N PRO A 421 26.48 30.74 -16.28
CA PRO A 421 26.28 29.47 -16.97
C PRO A 421 26.97 28.28 -16.28
N GLY A 422 28.16 28.49 -15.71
CA GLY A 422 28.89 27.46 -14.98
C GLY A 422 28.16 26.97 -13.73
N VAL A 423 27.57 27.88 -12.95
CA VAL A 423 26.80 27.55 -11.74
C VAL A 423 25.54 26.77 -12.11
N ILE A 424 24.82 27.22 -13.15
CA ILE A 424 23.62 26.53 -13.65
C ILE A 424 23.93 25.10 -14.10
N ILE A 425 25.04 24.88 -14.82
CA ILE A 425 25.46 23.55 -15.25
C ILE A 425 25.74 22.65 -14.04
N ILE A 426 26.43 23.16 -13.02
CA ILE A 426 26.69 22.41 -11.78
C ILE A 426 25.37 22.04 -11.08
N MET A 427 24.43 22.98 -10.96
CA MET A 427 23.12 22.72 -10.35
C MET A 427 22.32 21.65 -11.11
N ILE A 428 22.28 21.73 -12.44
CA ILE A 428 21.58 20.73 -13.28
C ILE A 428 22.23 19.36 -13.11
N ASN A 429 23.56 19.29 -13.15
CA ASN A 429 24.30 18.04 -12.98
C ASN A 429 24.04 17.40 -11.60
N SER A 430 24.09 18.19 -10.53
CA SER A 430 23.79 17.71 -9.18
C SER A 430 22.33 17.23 -9.04
N CYS A 431 21.38 17.92 -9.67
CA CYS A 431 19.98 17.52 -9.70
C CYS A 431 19.79 16.19 -10.47
N ALA A 432 20.45 16.04 -11.62
CA ALA A 432 20.42 14.82 -12.42
C ALA A 432 20.98 13.60 -11.65
N ILE A 433 22.11 13.76 -10.97
CA ILE A 433 22.69 12.73 -10.10
C ILE A 433 21.72 12.34 -8.97
N GLY A 434 21.05 13.33 -8.36
CA GLY A 434 20.04 13.06 -7.33
C GLY A 434 18.85 12.25 -7.86
N ILE A 435 18.31 12.62 -9.01
CA ILE A 435 17.16 11.94 -9.64
C ILE A 435 17.52 10.50 -10.06
N THR A 436 18.70 10.28 -10.62
CA THR A 436 19.14 8.94 -11.03
C THR A 436 19.38 8.01 -9.85
N LEU A 437 19.97 8.51 -8.76
CA LEU A 437 20.11 7.73 -7.52
C LEU A 437 18.74 7.37 -6.92
N LEU A 438 17.79 8.31 -6.94
CA LEU A 438 16.42 8.09 -6.47
C LEU A 438 15.67 7.05 -7.32
N SER A 439 15.80 7.10 -8.65
CA SER A 439 15.15 6.10 -9.51
C SER A 439 15.73 4.71 -9.26
N GLN A 440 17.05 4.60 -9.05
CA GLN A 440 17.72 3.35 -8.76
C GLN A 440 17.31 2.77 -7.39
N ILE A 441 17.17 3.62 -6.37
CA ILE A 441 16.64 3.22 -5.05
C ILE A 441 15.16 2.80 -5.14
N SER A 442 14.36 3.47 -5.97
CA SER A 442 12.94 3.12 -6.14
C SER A 442 12.72 1.79 -6.88
N GLN A 443 13.65 1.39 -7.77
CA GLN A 443 13.60 0.11 -8.49
C GLN A 443 14.16 -1.06 -7.66
N LEU A 444 15.04 -0.79 -6.69
CA LEU A 444 15.49 -1.78 -5.72
C LEU A 444 14.36 -2.01 -4.71
N ASN A 445 13.44 -2.94 -5.02
CA ASN A 445 12.42 -3.42 -4.10
C ASN A 445 13.04 -3.73 -2.73
N PHE A 446 12.73 -2.90 -1.74
CA PHE A 446 13.22 -2.98 -0.36
C PHE A 446 12.90 -4.32 0.36
N LYS A 447 12.12 -5.21 -0.27
CA LYS A 447 11.78 -6.54 0.23
C LYS A 447 12.88 -7.60 0.08
N ASP A 448 13.85 -7.43 -0.82
CA ASP A 448 14.79 -8.52 -1.11
C ASP A 448 16.10 -8.46 -0.31
N PHE A 449 16.46 -7.32 0.30
CA PHE A 449 17.72 -7.21 1.06
C PHE A 449 17.63 -7.69 2.52
N CYS A 450 16.42 -7.84 3.09
CA CYS A 450 16.24 -8.42 4.43
C CYS A 450 16.03 -9.95 4.42
N ARG A 451 16.04 -10.61 3.25
CA ARG A 451 15.92 -12.08 3.14
C ARG A 451 17.24 -12.81 2.91
N CYS A 452 18.35 -12.09 2.81
CA CYS A 452 19.68 -12.68 2.78
C CYS A 452 20.56 -12.10 3.90
N SER A 453 20.27 -12.47 5.14
CA SER A 453 21.27 -12.58 6.21
C SER A 453 20.84 -13.65 7.20
#